data_AF-A0A538G8S9-F1
#
_entry.id   AF-A0A538G8S9-F1
#
_cell.length_a   1.000
_cell.length_b   1.000
_cell.length_c   1.000
_cell.angle_alpha   90.00
_cell.angle_beta   90.00
_cell.angle_gamma   90.00
#
_symmetry.space_group_name_H-M   'P 1'
#
loop_
_entity.id
_entity.type
_entity.pdbx_description
1 polymer ?
#
loop_
_entity_poly.entity_id
_entity_poly.type
_entity_poly.pdbx_seq_one_letter_code
_entity_poly.pdbx_strand_id
1 'polypeptide(L)'
;MSKKKLPQSAQIAIAVAALLLVAVIGYFGLVKPQKSKAASLTTEIAAQDKQITDARALLAKAKNAQKVRVADLFRLTKAMPDQPDEAGIVLELTNVARQSGIDFESIAPQASTLLSGYQVIPITVIFNGNFFQLTDFLFRVRNLVDVRRGALAADGRLFTVDSVQFNQGKLK
;
A
#
# COMPACT_ATOMS: atom_id res chain seq x y z
N MET A 1 12.78 95.27 -0.64
CA MET A 1 12.70 94.03 -1.44
C MET A 1 11.31 93.40 -1.25
N SER A 2 10.39 93.63 -2.20
CA SER A 2 8.97 93.28 -2.07
C SER A 2 8.73 91.79 -2.33
N LYS A 3 8.20 91.07 -1.35
CA LYS A 3 7.81 89.66 -1.46
C LYS A 3 6.52 89.56 -2.29
N LYS A 4 6.63 89.03 -3.51
CA LYS A 4 5.50 88.68 -4.39
C LYS A 4 4.70 87.56 -3.70
N LYS A 5 3.49 87.86 -3.24
CA LYS A 5 2.58 86.87 -2.65
C LYS A 5 2.15 85.91 -3.77
N LEU A 6 2.46 84.63 -3.62
CA LEU A 6 1.97 83.57 -4.52
C LEU A 6 0.43 83.53 -4.45
N PRO A 7 -0.29 83.27 -5.55
CA PRO A 7 -1.75 83.20 -5.55
C PRO A 7 -2.21 82.08 -4.60
N GLN A 8 -3.26 82.35 -3.82
CA GLN A 8 -3.76 81.51 -2.73
C GLN A 8 -4.08 80.07 -3.18
N SER A 9 -4.49 79.87 -4.43
CA SER A 9 -4.71 78.56 -5.06
C SER A 9 -3.42 77.75 -5.23
N ALA A 10 -2.29 78.39 -5.52
CA ALA A 10 -1.00 77.72 -5.66
C ALA A 10 -0.44 77.25 -4.31
N GLN A 11 -0.67 78.00 -3.23
CA GLN A 11 -0.32 77.55 -1.88
C GLN A 11 -1.14 76.36 -1.41
N ILE A 12 -2.46 76.35 -1.70
CA ILE A 12 -3.33 75.20 -1.39
C ILE A 12 -2.92 73.97 -2.20
N ALA A 13 -2.62 74.13 -3.50
CA ALA A 13 -2.15 73.02 -4.33
C ALA A 13 -0.84 72.41 -3.82
N ILE A 14 0.12 73.24 -3.37
CA ILE A 14 1.38 72.77 -2.79
C ILE A 14 1.14 72.06 -1.46
N ALA A 15 0.26 72.57 -0.60
CA ALA A 15 -0.07 71.95 0.68
C ALA A 15 -0.76 70.58 0.50
N VAL A 16 -1.71 70.49 -0.43
CA VAL A 16 -2.39 69.22 -0.76
C VAL A 16 -1.42 68.22 -1.39
N ALA A 17 -0.55 68.68 -2.31
CA ALA A 17 0.47 67.83 -2.91
C ALA A 17 1.47 67.30 -1.87
N ALA A 18 1.91 68.14 -0.93
CA ALA A 18 2.80 67.74 0.16
C ALA A 18 2.13 66.71 1.09
N LEU A 19 0.84 66.90 1.41
CA LEU A 19 0.08 65.99 2.26
C LEU A 19 -0.16 64.62 1.58
N LEU A 20 -0.44 64.61 0.28
CA LEU A 20 -0.51 63.38 -0.52
C LEU A 20 0.84 62.66 -0.58
N LEU A 21 1.95 63.40 -0.70
CA LEU A 21 3.30 62.83 -0.71
C LEU A 21 3.63 62.14 0.62
N VAL A 22 3.27 62.76 1.75
CA VAL A 22 3.45 62.17 3.09
C VAL A 22 2.58 60.92 3.26
N ALA A 23 1.33 60.93 2.78
CA ALA A 23 0.45 59.77 2.83
C ALA A 23 0.99 58.60 1.99
N VAL A 24 1.52 58.86 0.80
CA VAL A 24 2.12 57.85 -0.07
C VAL A 24 3.40 57.28 0.55
N ILE A 25 4.29 58.13 1.07
CA ILE A 25 5.52 57.67 1.75
C ILE A 25 5.18 56.85 3.00
N GLY A 26 4.22 57.30 3.82
CA GLY A 26 3.78 56.57 5.01
C GLY A 26 3.16 55.21 4.68
N TYR A 27 2.35 55.13 3.63
CA TYR A 27 1.73 53.87 3.19
C TYR A 27 2.77 52.88 2.64
N PHE A 28 3.69 53.35 1.77
CA PHE A 28 4.72 52.48 1.18
C PHE A 28 5.81 52.06 2.18
N GLY A 29 6.18 52.93 3.12
CA GLY A 29 7.20 52.65 4.13
C GLY A 29 6.75 51.68 5.22
N LEU A 30 5.47 51.72 5.63
CA LEU A 30 4.99 50.97 6.80
C LEU A 30 4.27 49.66 6.47
N VAL A 31 3.49 49.59 5.38
CA VAL A 31 2.59 48.45 5.09
C VAL A 31 3.27 47.35 4.25
N LYS A 32 4.16 47.73 3.34
CA LYS A 32 4.84 46.78 2.43
C LYS A 32 5.80 45.79 3.13
N PRO A 33 6.60 46.16 4.14
CA PRO A 33 7.56 45.22 4.73
C PRO A 33 6.94 44.17 5.67
N GLN A 34 5.73 44.39 6.20
CA GLN A 34 5.07 43.42 7.09
C GLN A 34 4.38 42.27 6.33
N LYS A 35 3.80 42.53 5.15
CA LYS A 35 3.18 41.49 4.32
C LYS A 35 4.21 40.50 3.76
N SER A 36 5.43 40.96 3.47
CA SER A 36 6.52 40.12 3.00
C SER A 36 7.01 39.11 4.05
N LYS A 37 6.96 39.47 5.35
CA LYS A 37 7.34 38.58 6.45
C LYS A 37 6.27 37.53 6.75
N ALA A 38 4.99 37.89 6.67
CA ALA A 38 3.91 36.91 6.79
C ALA A 38 3.91 35.91 5.63
N ALA A 39 4.19 36.37 4.41
CA ALA A 39 4.28 35.51 3.24
C ALA A 39 5.48 34.53 3.32
N SER A 40 6.64 34.99 3.80
CA SER A 40 7.81 34.11 3.98
C SER A 40 7.56 33.06 5.07
N LEU A 41 6.99 33.44 6.22
CA LEU A 41 6.65 32.47 7.28
C LEU A 41 5.59 31.45 6.84
N THR A 42 4.59 31.88 6.05
CA THR A 42 3.58 30.95 5.49
C THR A 42 4.22 29.96 4.51
N THR A 43 5.19 30.42 3.72
CA THR A 43 5.94 29.57 2.78
C THR A 43 6.82 28.58 3.51
N GLU A 44 7.44 29.00 4.61
CA GLU A 44 8.32 28.17 5.44
C GLU A 44 7.53 27.10 6.23
N ILE A 45 6.35 27.44 6.76
CA ILE A 45 5.43 26.48 7.39
C ILE A 45 4.96 25.43 6.37
N ALA A 46 4.54 25.85 5.17
CA ALA A 46 4.11 24.93 4.11
C ALA A 46 5.24 23.98 3.65
N ALA A 47 6.48 24.49 3.59
CA ALA A 47 7.65 23.66 3.29
C ALA A 47 7.94 22.66 4.41
N GLN A 48 7.81 23.07 5.67
CA GLN A 48 8.06 22.21 6.83
C GLN A 48 6.99 21.13 7.01
N ASP A 49 5.72 21.47 6.80
CA ASP A 49 4.61 20.50 6.81
C ASP A 49 4.76 19.44 5.71
N LYS A 50 5.27 19.85 4.54
CA LYS A 50 5.61 18.92 3.46
C LYS A 50 6.73 17.97 3.89
N GLN A 51 7.81 18.49 4.49
CA GLN A 51 8.90 17.65 4.99
C GLN A 51 8.44 16.67 6.07
N ILE A 52 7.57 17.09 7.00
CA ILE A 52 7.01 16.20 8.03
C ILE A 52 6.15 15.11 7.40
N THR A 53 5.33 15.47 6.40
CA THR A 53 4.47 14.50 5.70
C THR A 53 5.30 13.49 4.92
N ASP A 54 6.32 13.93 4.19
CA ASP A 54 7.22 13.07 3.44
C ASP A 54 8.03 12.16 4.36
N ALA A 55 8.56 12.69 5.47
CA ALA A 55 9.28 11.90 6.47
C ALA A 55 8.37 10.86 7.15
N ARG A 56 7.12 11.21 7.47
CA ARG A 56 6.14 10.26 8.01
C ARG A 56 5.78 9.18 6.99
N ALA A 57 5.64 9.52 5.71
CA ALA A 57 5.38 8.55 4.65
C ALA A 57 6.57 7.59 4.44
N LEU A 58 7.81 8.10 4.52
CA LEU A 58 9.03 7.29 4.48
C LEU A 58 9.12 6.33 5.68
N LEU A 59 8.84 6.82 6.90
CA LEU A 59 8.83 5.98 8.10
C LEU A 59 7.73 4.91 8.07
N ALA A 60 6.55 5.23 7.53
CA ALA A 60 5.47 4.25 7.35
C ALA A 60 5.86 3.13 6.38
N LYS A 61 6.52 3.48 5.26
CA LYS A 61 7.05 2.50 4.31
C LYS A 61 8.20 1.66 4.92
N ALA A 62 9.12 2.30 5.64
CA ALA A 62 10.26 1.63 6.27
C ALA A 62 9.84 0.67 7.40
N LYS A 63 8.83 1.02 8.23
CA LYS A 63 8.28 0.12 9.25
C LYS A 63 7.75 -1.20 8.67
N ASN A 64 7.27 -1.20 7.42
CA ASN A 64 6.78 -2.39 6.74
C ASN A 64 7.91 -3.20 6.08
N ALA A 65 8.98 -2.55 5.61
CA ALA A 65 10.11 -3.20 4.95
C ALA A 65 11.15 -3.80 5.92
N GLN A 66 11.28 -3.25 7.13
CA GLN A 66 12.43 -3.51 8.01
C GLN A 66 12.29 -4.77 8.90
N LYS A 67 11.18 -5.49 8.86
CA LYS A 67 10.96 -6.72 9.65
C LYS A 67 10.82 -7.97 8.78
N VAL A 68 11.60 -8.11 7.72
CA VAL A 68 11.78 -9.42 7.07
C VAL A 68 12.58 -10.29 8.02
N ARG A 69 11.91 -11.02 8.92
CA ARG A 69 12.58 -11.93 9.85
C ARG A 69 13.01 -13.16 9.07
N VAL A 70 14.12 -13.77 9.47
CA VAL A 70 14.56 -15.05 8.90
C VAL A 70 13.45 -16.12 8.97
N ALA A 71 12.63 -16.10 10.02
CA ALA A 71 11.45 -16.94 10.13
C ALA A 71 10.41 -16.69 9.02
N ASP A 72 10.24 -15.44 8.58
CA ASP A 72 9.33 -15.10 7.49
C ASP A 72 9.89 -15.59 6.14
N LEU A 73 11.22 -15.63 5.97
CA LEU A 73 11.86 -16.22 4.79
C LEU A 73 11.67 -17.74 4.74
N PHE A 74 11.87 -18.46 5.84
CA PHE A 74 11.60 -19.91 5.90
C PHE A 74 10.12 -20.24 5.66
N ARG A 75 9.21 -19.41 6.16
CA ARG A 75 7.78 -19.55 5.88
C ARG A 75 7.47 -19.29 4.42
N LEU A 76 8.14 -18.31 3.81
CA LEU A 76 7.99 -18.02 2.39
C LEU A 76 8.50 -19.17 1.52
N THR A 77 9.69 -19.70 1.79
CA THR A 77 10.23 -20.84 1.02
C THR A 77 9.42 -22.12 1.23
N LYS A 78 8.81 -22.29 2.41
CA LYS A 78 7.86 -23.39 2.66
C LYS A 78 6.54 -23.19 1.89
N ALA A 79 6.01 -21.97 1.88
CA ALA A 79 4.76 -21.63 1.17
C ALA A 79 4.93 -21.67 -0.36
N MET A 80 6.05 -21.18 -0.88
CA MET A 80 6.38 -21.18 -2.30
C MET A 80 7.79 -21.75 -2.51
N PRO A 81 7.93 -23.09 -2.59
CA PRO A 81 9.20 -23.71 -2.89
C PRO A 81 9.71 -23.33 -4.28
N ASP A 82 11.01 -23.13 -4.39
CA ASP A 82 11.73 -22.81 -5.63
C ASP A 82 12.07 -24.06 -6.46
N GLN A 83 11.98 -25.25 -5.86
CA GLN A 83 12.15 -26.53 -6.54
C GLN A 83 10.82 -27.31 -6.61
N PRO A 84 10.54 -27.96 -7.76
CA PRO A 84 9.40 -28.86 -7.89
C PRO A 84 9.62 -30.12 -7.03
N ASP A 85 8.75 -30.33 -6.04
CA ASP A 85 8.72 -31.52 -5.18
C ASP A 85 7.35 -32.22 -5.32
N GLU A 86 7.26 -33.14 -6.28
CA GLU A 86 6.01 -33.85 -6.57
C GLU A 86 5.59 -34.79 -5.42
N ALA A 87 6.56 -35.46 -4.79
CA ALA A 87 6.28 -36.38 -3.69
C ALA A 87 5.77 -35.64 -2.46
N GLY A 88 6.36 -34.49 -2.13
CA GLY A 88 5.91 -33.61 -1.06
C GLY A 88 4.50 -33.07 -1.30
N ILE A 89 4.19 -32.67 -2.54
CA ILE A 89 2.84 -32.23 -2.94
C ILE A 89 1.81 -33.33 -2.69
N VAL A 90 2.07 -34.55 -3.16
CA VAL A 90 1.16 -35.68 -3.00
C VAL A 90 0.98 -36.03 -1.52
N LEU A 91 2.05 -36.03 -0.74
CA LEU A 91 2.01 -36.31 0.69
C LEU A 91 1.18 -35.27 1.45
N GLU A 92 1.40 -33.98 1.15
CA GLU A 92 0.69 -32.88 1.78
C GLU A 92 -0.80 -32.90 1.47
N LEU A 93 -1.17 -33.04 0.19
CA LEU A 93 -2.56 -33.21 -0.24
C LEU A 93 -3.22 -34.40 0.47
N THR A 94 -2.54 -35.55 0.50
CA THR A 94 -3.07 -36.77 1.14
C THR A 94 -3.26 -36.59 2.64
N ASN A 95 -2.36 -35.88 3.31
CA ASN A 95 -2.49 -35.58 4.74
C ASN A 95 -3.68 -34.66 5.02
N VAL A 96 -3.88 -33.62 4.21
CA VAL A 96 -5.03 -32.72 4.36
C VAL A 96 -6.34 -33.47 4.07
N ALA A 97 -6.36 -34.30 3.03
CA ALA A 97 -7.52 -35.12 2.67
C ALA A 97 -7.92 -36.09 3.78
N ARG A 98 -6.94 -36.76 4.40
CA ARG A 98 -7.17 -37.64 5.56
C ARG A 98 -7.80 -36.89 6.74
N GLN A 99 -7.38 -35.64 6.97
CA GLN A 99 -7.93 -34.81 8.05
C GLN A 99 -9.35 -34.32 7.77
N SER A 100 -9.70 -34.09 6.50
CA SER A 100 -11.06 -33.71 6.07
C SER A 100 -11.98 -34.89 5.80
N GLY A 101 -11.46 -36.13 5.88
CA GLY A 101 -12.21 -37.35 5.58
C GLY A 101 -12.51 -37.56 4.09
N ILE A 102 -11.67 -37.03 3.21
CA ILE A 102 -11.74 -37.28 1.76
C ILE A 102 -10.75 -38.39 1.39
N ASP A 103 -11.21 -39.32 0.55
CA ASP A 103 -10.35 -40.31 -0.09
C ASP A 103 -10.11 -39.93 -1.55
N PHE A 104 -8.83 -39.78 -1.92
CA PHE A 104 -8.44 -39.55 -3.30
C PHE A 104 -8.48 -40.86 -4.09
N GLU A 105 -9.13 -40.80 -5.25
CA GLU A 105 -9.07 -41.86 -6.26
C GLU A 105 -7.86 -41.66 -7.17
N SER A 106 -7.52 -40.40 -7.48
CA SER A 106 -6.36 -40.07 -8.30
C SER A 106 -5.81 -38.70 -7.94
N ILE A 107 -4.47 -38.60 -7.96
CA ILE A 107 -3.72 -37.34 -7.83
C ILE A 107 -2.72 -37.33 -8.97
N ALA A 108 -2.85 -36.36 -9.88
CA ALA A 108 -2.03 -36.26 -11.08
C ALA A 108 -1.38 -34.87 -11.19
N PRO A 109 -0.20 -34.66 -10.56
CA PRO A 109 0.63 -33.50 -10.81
C PRO A 109 1.02 -33.44 -12.30
N GLN A 110 1.05 -32.23 -12.86
CA GLN A 110 1.44 -31.98 -14.24
C GLN A 110 2.80 -31.28 -14.29
N ALA A 111 3.40 -31.27 -15.48
CA ALA A 111 4.63 -30.53 -15.72
C ALA A 111 4.46 -29.07 -15.33
N SER A 112 5.50 -28.54 -14.71
CA SER A 112 5.45 -27.19 -14.18
C SER A 112 5.49 -26.13 -15.28
N THR A 113 4.71 -25.07 -15.12
CA THR A 113 4.59 -23.95 -16.07
C THR A 113 5.13 -22.68 -15.45
N LEU A 114 5.96 -21.95 -16.19
CA LEU A 114 6.47 -20.64 -15.77
C LEU A 114 5.44 -19.56 -16.12
N LEU A 115 5.02 -18.81 -15.11
CA LEU A 115 4.24 -17.58 -15.24
C LEU A 115 5.14 -16.38 -14.98
N SER A 116 4.61 -15.17 -15.20
CA SER A 116 5.38 -13.94 -14.99
C SER A 116 5.75 -13.77 -13.50
N GLY A 117 6.99 -14.16 -13.17
CA GLY A 117 7.57 -14.01 -11.84
C GLY A 117 7.43 -15.19 -10.88
N TYR A 118 6.80 -16.31 -11.27
CA TYR A 118 6.67 -17.52 -10.44
C TYR A 118 6.34 -18.75 -11.28
N GLN A 119 6.54 -19.93 -10.69
CA GLN A 119 6.33 -21.22 -11.33
C GLN A 119 5.14 -21.93 -10.68
N VAL A 120 4.28 -22.56 -11.49
CA VAL A 120 3.07 -23.27 -11.03
C VAL A 120 3.16 -24.73 -11.42
N ILE A 121 2.62 -25.60 -10.57
CA ILE A 121 2.47 -27.04 -10.83
C ILE A 121 0.98 -27.31 -10.83
N PRO A 122 0.34 -27.46 -12.01
CA PRO A 122 -1.07 -27.83 -12.08
C PRO A 122 -1.26 -29.24 -11.52
N ILE A 123 -2.29 -29.45 -10.70
CA ILE A 123 -2.57 -30.77 -10.10
C ILE A 123 -4.04 -31.08 -10.33
N THR A 124 -4.30 -32.19 -11.00
CA THR A 124 -5.66 -32.72 -11.14
C THR A 124 -5.91 -33.74 -10.05
N VAL A 125 -7.04 -33.61 -9.35
CA VAL A 125 -7.39 -34.48 -8.24
C VAL A 125 -8.81 -35.01 -8.42
N ILE A 126 -8.97 -36.31 -8.29
CA ILE A 126 -10.27 -37.00 -8.30
C ILE A 126 -10.46 -37.60 -6.92
N PHE A 127 -11.62 -37.35 -6.31
CA PHE A 127 -11.94 -37.84 -4.99
C PHE A 127 -13.38 -38.32 -4.90
N ASN A 128 -13.64 -39.18 -3.92
CA ASN A 128 -14.97 -39.62 -3.57
C ASN A 128 -15.30 -39.12 -2.16
N GLY A 129 -16.44 -38.44 -2.00
CA GLY A 129 -16.83 -37.87 -0.72
C GLY A 129 -18.14 -37.09 -0.80
N ASN A 130 -18.55 -36.52 0.34
CA ASN A 130 -19.71 -35.65 0.42
C ASN A 130 -19.31 -34.16 0.38
N PHE A 131 -20.31 -33.29 0.21
CA PHE A 131 -20.10 -31.85 0.08
C PHE A 131 -19.45 -31.21 1.32
N PHE A 132 -19.75 -31.71 2.53
CA PHE A 132 -19.19 -31.15 3.77
C PHE A 132 -17.71 -31.48 3.92
N GLN A 133 -17.30 -32.70 3.56
CA GLN A 133 -15.89 -33.11 3.50
C GLN A 133 -15.13 -32.26 2.48
N LEU A 134 -15.69 -32.04 1.29
CA LEU A 134 -15.12 -31.12 0.30
C LEU A 134 -14.92 -29.72 0.87
N THR A 135 -15.93 -29.17 1.54
CA THR A 135 -15.84 -27.83 2.11
C THR A 135 -14.75 -27.75 3.18
N ASP A 136 -14.64 -28.76 4.06
CA ASP A 136 -13.59 -28.82 5.07
C ASP A 136 -12.19 -28.96 4.44
N PHE A 137 -12.06 -29.79 3.41
CA PHE A 137 -10.81 -29.92 2.65
C PHE A 137 -10.38 -28.59 2.03
N LEU A 138 -11.26 -27.93 1.28
CA LEU A 138 -10.97 -26.65 0.64
C LEU A 138 -10.61 -25.58 1.67
N PHE A 139 -11.29 -25.58 2.82
CA PHE A 139 -10.98 -24.69 3.93
C PHE A 139 -9.58 -24.94 4.48
N ARG A 140 -9.21 -26.20 4.75
CA ARG A 140 -7.88 -26.58 5.26
C ARG A 140 -6.77 -26.25 4.29
N VAL A 141 -6.93 -26.63 3.02
CA VAL A 141 -5.95 -26.36 1.95
C VAL A 141 -5.71 -24.85 1.82
N ARG A 142 -6.78 -24.05 1.80
CA ARG A 142 -6.67 -22.59 1.73
C ARG A 142 -5.98 -21.99 2.96
N ASN A 143 -6.14 -22.60 4.13
CA ASN A 143 -5.56 -22.11 5.38
C ASN A 143 -4.15 -22.64 5.66
N LEU A 144 -3.55 -23.46 4.78
CA LEU A 144 -2.14 -23.86 4.90
C LEU A 144 -1.20 -22.65 4.84
N VAL A 145 -1.60 -21.61 4.09
CA VAL A 145 -0.89 -20.35 3.97
C VAL A 145 -1.88 -19.21 4.16
N ASP A 146 -1.67 -18.39 5.18
CA ASP A 146 -2.51 -17.24 5.49
C ASP A 146 -1.65 -16.01 5.77
N VAL A 147 -2.14 -14.84 5.33
CA VAL A 147 -1.47 -13.56 5.53
C VAL A 147 -2.38 -12.67 6.37
N ARG A 148 -2.02 -12.50 7.64
CA ARG A 148 -2.77 -11.64 8.57
C ARG A 148 -1.90 -10.53 9.09
N ARG A 149 -2.35 -9.28 8.90
CA ARG A 149 -1.69 -8.07 9.42
C ARG A 149 -0.20 -7.96 9.03
N GLY A 150 0.15 -8.39 7.82
CA GLY A 150 1.52 -8.39 7.31
C GLY A 150 2.43 -9.50 7.86
N ALA A 151 1.89 -10.44 8.64
CA ALA A 151 2.59 -11.65 9.03
C ALA A 151 2.12 -12.82 8.16
N LEU A 152 3.09 -13.52 7.54
CA LEU A 152 2.87 -14.78 6.85
C LEU A 152 2.84 -15.92 7.87
N ALA A 153 1.76 -16.69 7.89
CA ALA A 153 1.68 -18.00 8.51
C ALA A 153 1.69 -19.05 7.40
N ALA A 154 2.64 -19.98 7.46
CA ALA A 154 2.80 -21.04 6.48
C ALA A 154 3.01 -22.37 7.20
N ASP A 155 1.93 -23.11 7.38
CA ASP A 155 1.94 -24.47 7.92
C ASP A 155 2.25 -25.50 6.82
N GLY A 156 2.12 -25.08 5.55
CA GLY A 156 2.33 -25.89 4.36
C GLY A 156 2.68 -25.09 3.11
N ARG A 157 2.49 -25.70 1.95
CA ARG A 157 2.62 -25.07 0.63
C ARG A 157 1.36 -24.26 0.28
N LEU A 158 1.53 -23.26 -0.57
CA LEU A 158 0.43 -22.50 -1.13
C LEU A 158 -0.25 -23.31 -2.22
N PHE A 159 -1.56 -23.53 -2.05
CA PHE A 159 -2.41 -24.15 -3.05
C PHE A 159 -3.52 -23.18 -3.45
N THR A 160 -3.81 -23.15 -4.75
CA THR A 160 -4.93 -22.41 -5.32
C THR A 160 -5.87 -23.38 -6.02
N VAL A 161 -7.16 -23.05 -5.99
CA VAL A 161 -8.20 -23.87 -6.63
C VAL A 161 -8.66 -23.13 -7.87
N ASP A 162 -8.37 -23.71 -9.03
CA ASP A 162 -8.72 -23.11 -10.32
C ASP A 162 -10.17 -23.39 -10.70
N SER A 163 -10.61 -24.64 -10.51
CA SER A 163 -11.98 -25.06 -10.79
C SER A 163 -12.40 -26.25 -9.93
N VAL A 164 -13.72 -26.41 -9.77
CA VAL A 164 -14.32 -27.57 -9.11
C VAL A 164 -15.43 -28.08 -10.02
N GLN A 165 -15.45 -29.39 -10.27
CA GLN A 165 -16.44 -30.06 -11.08
C GLN A 165 -17.08 -31.19 -10.27
N PHE A 166 -18.39 -31.36 -10.40
CA PHE A 166 -19.15 -32.41 -9.74
C PHE A 166 -19.66 -33.40 -10.78
N ASN A 167 -19.39 -34.68 -10.53
CA ASN A 167 -19.91 -35.78 -11.33
C ASN A 167 -20.95 -36.56 -10.53
N GLN A 168 -21.83 -37.27 -11.23
CA GLN A 168 -22.82 -38.13 -10.58
C GLN A 168 -22.11 -39.26 -9.81
N GLY A 169 -22.19 -39.21 -8.48
CA GLY A 169 -21.71 -40.30 -7.62
C GLY A 169 -22.69 -41.47 -7.60
N LYS A 170 -22.17 -42.69 -7.40
CA LYS A 170 -23.02 -43.84 -7.09
C LYS A 170 -23.59 -43.64 -5.69
N LEU A 171 -24.92 -43.71 -5.55
CA LEU A 171 -25.56 -43.85 -4.23
C LEU A 171 -24.98 -45.11 -3.58
N LYS A 172 -24.24 -44.94 -2.48
CA LYS A 172 -23.86 -46.03 -1.58
C LYS A 172 -24.95 -46.22 -0.54
#